data_AF-A0A1I9WUM9-F1
#
_entry.id   AF-A0A1I9WUM9-F1
#
_cell.length_a   1.000
_cell.length_b   1.000
_cell.length_c   1.000
_cell.angle_alpha   90.00
_cell.angle_beta   90.00
_cell.angle_gamma   90.00
#
_symmetry.space_group_name_H-M   'P 1'
#
loop_
_entity.id
_entity.type
_entity.pdbx_description
1 polymer ?
#
loop_
_entity_poly.entity_id
_entity_poly.type
_entity_poly.pdbx_seq_one_letter_code
_entity_poly.pdbx_strand_id
1 'polypeptide(L)'
;KKIVVCIVSDGRAKINPRTRSVLAAMGIYQDGIAKQQVNGEDVTAHIYEYTTQMTLEIKKGVVNVKKGSTPVQILFCLKEKNQKKI
;
A
#
# COMPACT_ATOMS: atom_id res chain seq x y z
N LYS A 1 12.76 -16.83 -9.50
CA LYS A 1 12.57 -15.44 -9.98
C LYS A 1 12.27 -14.57 -8.76
N LYS A 2 12.94 -13.42 -8.60
CA LYS A 2 12.63 -12.46 -7.53
C LYS A 2 11.65 -11.43 -8.08
N ILE A 3 10.51 -11.23 -7.42
CA ILE A 3 9.47 -10.29 -7.87
C ILE A 3 9.39 -9.16 -6.86
N VAL A 4 9.50 -7.93 -7.36
CA VAL A 4 9.26 -6.70 -6.61
C VAL A 4 8.13 -5.96 -7.29
N VAL A 5 7.12 -5.56 -6.51
CA VAL A 5 5.98 -4.77 -6.99
C VAL A 5 6.03 -3.41 -6.32
N CYS A 6 6.14 -2.37 -7.12
CA CYS A 6 6.09 -0.98 -6.67
C CYS A 6 4.69 -0.42 -6.88
N ILE A 7 4.07 0.09 -5.82
CA ILE A 7 2.75 0.70 -5.83
C ILE A 7 2.94 2.17 -5.46
N VAL A 8 2.41 3.08 -6.27
CA VAL A 8 2.46 4.53 -5.99
C VAL A 8 1.05 5.08 -5.93
N SER A 9 0.71 5.70 -4.80
CA SER A 9 -0.56 6.42 -4.61
C SER A 9 -0.29 7.93 -4.52
N ASP A 10 -0.75 8.68 -5.52
CA ASP A 10 -0.55 10.13 -5.61
C ASP A 10 -1.58 10.93 -4.79
N GLY A 11 -1.33 11.00 -3.48
CA GLY A 11 -2.10 11.77 -2.53
C GLY A 11 -2.87 10.91 -1.53
N ARG A 12 -2.54 11.05 -0.25
CA ARG A 12 -3.08 10.25 0.84
C ARG A 12 -4.59 10.47 1.03
N ALA A 13 -5.05 11.71 0.91
CA ALA A 13 -6.47 12.03 1.00
C ALA A 13 -7.30 11.47 -0.16
N LYS A 14 -6.68 11.11 -1.29
CA LYS A 14 -7.36 10.64 -2.49
C LYS A 14 -7.17 9.15 -2.77
N ILE A 15 -6.53 8.40 -1.88
CA ILE A 15 -6.40 6.96 -2.06
C ILE A 15 -7.78 6.30 -2.16
N ASN A 16 -7.98 5.46 -3.17
CA ASN A 16 -9.24 4.74 -3.33
C ASN A 16 -9.48 3.83 -2.10
N PRO A 17 -10.64 3.90 -1.42
CA PRO A 17 -10.91 3.12 -0.22
C PRO A 17 -10.74 1.62 -0.41
N ARG A 18 -11.15 1.06 -1.55
CA ARG A 18 -11.03 -0.37 -1.85
C ARG A 18 -9.56 -0.79 -2.01
N THR A 19 -8.74 0.06 -2.64
CA THR A 19 -7.30 -0.17 -2.74
C THR A 19 -6.65 -0.16 -1.35
N ARG A 20 -6.98 0.85 -0.54
CA ARG A 20 -6.50 0.96 0.85
C ARG A 20 -6.86 -0.28 1.67
N SER A 21 -8.10 -0.76 1.57
CA SER A 21 -8.56 -1.97 2.27
C SER A 21 -7.78 -3.23 1.85
N VAL A 22 -7.48 -3.40 0.56
CA VAL A 22 -6.69 -4.53 0.08
C VAL A 22 -5.25 -4.46 0.60
N LEU A 23 -4.61 -3.29 0.52
CA LEU A 23 -3.26 -3.09 1.04
C LEU A 23 -3.18 -3.35 2.55
N ALA A 24 -4.21 -2.94 3.30
CA ALA A 24 -4.30 -3.21 4.73
C ALA A 24 -4.49 -4.70 5.03
N ALA A 25 -5.40 -5.38 4.32
CA ALA A 25 -5.65 -6.80 4.49
C ALA A 25 -4.42 -7.67 4.12
N MET A 26 -3.54 -7.18 3.24
CA MET A 26 -2.27 -7.82 2.91
C MET A 26 -1.11 -7.48 3.87
N GLY A 27 -1.35 -6.62 4.87
CA GLY A 27 -0.34 -6.17 5.83
C GLY A 27 0.61 -5.07 5.32
N ILE A 28 0.37 -4.54 4.11
CA ILE A 28 1.24 -3.55 3.47
C ILE A 28 1.00 -2.14 4.05
N TYR A 29 -0.25 -1.78 4.32
CA TYR A 29 -0.64 -0.48 4.86
C TYR A 29 -1.30 -0.63 6.23
N GLN A 30 -0.98 0.26 7.17
CA GLN A 30 -1.61 0.29 8.50
C GLN A 30 -2.15 1.68 8.78
N ASP A 31 -3.41 1.75 9.17
CA ASP A 31 -4.08 3.01 9.44
C ASP A 31 -3.59 3.64 10.75
N GLY A 32 -3.54 4.97 10.80
CA GLY A 32 -3.08 5.71 11.97
C GLY A 32 -1.56 5.80 12.18
N ILE A 33 -0.73 5.08 11.42
CA ILE A 33 0.74 5.15 11.56
C ILE A 33 1.34 6.36 10.84
N ALA A 34 0.78 6.73 9.69
CA ALA A 34 1.32 7.79 8.85
C ALA A 34 1.11 9.18 9.48
N LYS A 35 2.22 9.91 9.70
CA LYS A 35 2.27 11.26 10.30
C LYS A 35 2.45 12.35 9.24
N GLN A 36 1.78 13.47 9.39
CA GLN A 36 1.93 14.61 8.46
C GLN A 36 3.27 15.35 8.64
N GLN A 37 3.81 15.37 9.86
CA GLN A 37 5.08 16.02 10.18
C GLN A 37 5.98 15.13 11.03
N VAL A 38 7.29 15.29 10.84
CA VAL A 38 8.35 14.70 11.66
C VAL A 38 9.35 15.80 11.97
N ASN A 39 9.64 16.04 13.26
CA ASN A 39 10.56 17.08 13.70
C ASN A 39 10.23 18.50 13.19
N GLY A 40 8.93 18.79 12.99
CA GLY A 40 8.47 20.08 12.45
C GLY A 40 8.58 20.22 10.92
N GLU A 41 9.09 19.20 10.23
CA GLU A 41 9.14 19.16 8.77
C GLU A 41 7.98 18.35 8.20
N ASP A 42 7.41 18.85 7.10
CA ASP A 42 6.33 18.19 6.36
C ASP A 42 6.82 16.88 5.73
N VAL A 43 6.10 15.78 5.98
CA VAL A 43 6.31 14.52 5.29
C VAL A 43 5.85 14.65 3.84
N THR A 44 6.67 14.20 2.90
CA THR A 44 6.33 14.23 1.47
C THR A 44 5.67 12.94 0.99
N ALA A 45 6.09 11.81 1.56
CA ALA A 45 5.54 10.49 1.30
C ALA A 45 5.83 9.52 2.44
N HIS A 46 4.99 8.49 2.53
CA HIS A 46 5.18 7.33 3.39
C HIS A 46 5.60 6.14 2.54
N ILE A 47 6.69 5.49 2.93
CA ILE A 47 7.18 4.27 2.29
C ILE A 47 6.87 3.09 3.19
N TYR A 48 6.19 2.10 2.63
CA TYR A 48 5.92 0.83 3.27
C TYR A 48 6.65 -0.24 2.48
N GLU A 49 7.44 -1.03 3.19
CA GLU A 49 8.14 -2.17 2.63
C GLU A 49 7.68 -3.44 3.34
N TYR A 50 7.20 -4.40 2.57
CA TYR A 50 6.68 -5.64 3.14
C TYR A 50 6.85 -6.82 2.19
N THR A 51 7.48 -7.89 2.68
CA THR A 51 7.49 -9.18 1.98
C THR A 51 6.21 -9.93 2.33
N THR A 52 5.26 -10.00 1.40
CA THR A 52 4.02 -10.72 1.62
C THR A 52 4.08 -12.10 0.98
N GLN A 53 3.60 -13.10 1.70
CA GLN A 53 3.24 -14.40 1.13
C GLN A 53 1.73 -14.50 0.90
N MET A 54 0.98 -13.40 1.06
CA MET A 54 -0.46 -13.40 0.81
C MET A 54 -0.74 -13.26 -0.68
N THR A 55 -1.77 -13.93 -1.15
CA THR A 55 -2.28 -13.89 -2.53
C THR A 55 -3.74 -13.45 -2.50
N LEU A 56 -4.13 -12.70 -3.53
CA LEU A 56 -5.50 -12.21 -3.70
C LEU A 56 -6.31 -13.14 -4.60
N GLU A 57 -7.55 -13.41 -4.22
CA GLU A 57 -8.52 -14.13 -5.02
C GLU A 57 -9.83 -13.35 -5.09
N ILE A 58 -10.30 -13.06 -6.30
CA ILE A 58 -11.55 -12.33 -6.51
C ILE A 58 -12.64 -13.32 -6.91
N LYS A 59 -13.68 -13.45 -6.09
CA LYS A 59 -14.85 -14.31 -6.35
C LYS A 59 -16.12 -13.50 -6.19
N LYS A 60 -16.94 -13.43 -7.24
CA LYS A 60 -18.21 -12.66 -7.26
C LYS A 60 -18.06 -11.22 -6.75
N GLY A 61 -16.95 -10.56 -7.11
CA GLY A 61 -16.65 -9.19 -6.68
C GLY A 61 -16.07 -9.04 -5.26
N VAL A 62 -16.00 -10.13 -4.48
CA VAL A 62 -15.38 -10.14 -3.15
C VAL A 62 -13.90 -10.48 -3.27
N VAL A 63 -13.05 -9.67 -2.63
CA VAL A 63 -11.60 -9.91 -2.55
C VAL A 63 -11.32 -10.76 -1.32
N ASN A 64 -10.70 -11.93 -1.51
CA ASN A 64 -10.26 -12.82 -0.45
C ASN A 64 -8.73 -12.79 -0.38
N VAL A 65 -8.19 -12.67 0.83
CA VAL A 65 -6.75 -12.74 1.08
C VAL A 65 -6.45 -14.12 1.64
N LYS A 66 -5.54 -14.86 1.00
CA LYS A 66 -5.14 -16.20 1.42
C LYS A 66 -3.63 -16.36 1.39
N LYS A 67 -3.10 -17.32 2.15
CA LYS A 67 -1.67 -17.65 2.09
C LYS A 67 -1.34 -18.30 0.74
N GLY A 68 -0.35 -17.74 0.05
CA GLY A 68 0.27 -18.30 -1.14
C GLY A 68 1.62 -18.97 -0.81
N SER A 69 2.26 -19.51 -1.85
CA SER A 69 3.56 -20.22 -1.72
C SER A 69 4.76 -19.35 -2.07
N THR A 70 4.58 -18.28 -2.84
CA THR A 70 5.67 -17.46 -3.38
C THR A 70 5.71 -16.10 -2.69
N PRO A 71 6.82 -15.74 -2.01
CA PRO A 71 7.00 -14.41 -1.45
C PRO A 71 7.08 -13.35 -2.55
N VAL A 72 6.41 -12.21 -2.34
CA VAL A 72 6.49 -11.03 -3.20
C VAL A 72 6.94 -9.84 -2.36
N GLN A 73 7.96 -9.13 -2.83
CA GLN A 73 8.39 -7.89 -2.21
C GLN A 73 7.50 -6.75 -2.67
N ILE A 74 6.88 -6.05 -1.73
CA ILE A 74 6.03 -4.90 -2.02
C ILE A 74 6.75 -3.64 -1.51
N LEU A 75 6.86 -2.66 -2.39
CA LEU A 75 7.23 -1.28 -2.05
C LEU A 75 6.03 -0.39 -2.34
N PHE A 76 5.38 0.13 -1.30
CA PHE A 76 4.24 1.03 -1.43
C PHE A 76 4.63 2.44 -1.03
N CYS A 77 4.50 3.39 -1.96
CA CYS A 77 4.71 4.81 -1.76
C CYS A 77 3.36 5.54 -1.73
N LEU A 78 3.03 6.10 -0.57
CA LEU A 78 1.84 6.92 -0.35
C LEU A 78 2.26 8.37 -0.19
N LYS A 79 2.07 9.18 -1.23
CA LYS A 79 2.40 10.61 -1.20
C LYS A 79 1.39 11.37 -0.35
N GLU A 80 1.83 12.35 0.42
CA GLU A 80 0.90 13.18 1.21
C GLU A 80 0.03 14.06 0.30
N LYS A 81 0.64 14.69 -0.71
CA LYS A 81 -0.03 15.61 -1.63
C LYS A 81 -0.20 14.98 -3.01
N ASN A 82 -1.38 15.16 -3.61
CA ASN A 82 -1.63 14.79 -5.01
C ASN A 82 -0.94 15.81 -5.93
N GLN A 83 0.02 15.35 -6.73
CA GLN A 83 0.76 16.19 -7.68
C GLN A 83 0.30 16.06 -9.14
N LYS A 84 -0.76 15.26 -9.39
CA LYS A 84 -1.33 14.99 -10.72
C LYS A 84 -0.30 14.44 -11.72
N LYS A 85 0.68 13.67 -11.24
CA LYS A 85 1.76 13.12 -12.08
C LYS A 85 1.43 11.72 -12.62
N ILE A 86 0.33 11.12 -12.16
CA ILE A 86 -0.19 9.80 -12.53
C ILE A 86 -1.72 9.87 -12.48
#